data_AF-A0A651DAY0-F1
#
_entry.id   AF-A0A651DAY0-F1
#
_cell.length_a   1.000
_cell.length_b   1.000
_cell.length_c   1.000
_cell.angle_alpha   90.00
_cell.angle_beta   90.00
_cell.angle_gamma   90.00
#
_symmetry.space_group_name_H-M   'P 1'
#
loop_
_entity.id
_entity.type
_entity.pdbx_description
1 polymer ?
#
loop_
_entity_poly.entity_id
_entity_poly.type
_entity_poly.pdbx_seq_one_letter_code
_entity_poly.pdbx_strand_id
1 'polypeptide(L)' 'MVDPEIPDEAKQAQSVVENLLGDSIVGIYLFGSAVAGGLKPNSDVDILV' A
#
# COMPACT_ATOMS: atom_id res chain seq x y z
N MET A 1 16.87 -11.73 -0.37
CA MET A 1 15.41 -11.64 -0.24
C MET A 1 14.95 -10.76 -1.38
N VAL A 2 13.94 -11.18 -2.14
CA VAL A 2 13.40 -10.36 -3.22
C VAL A 2 12.42 -9.39 -2.56
N ASP A 3 12.63 -8.09 -2.69
CA ASP A 3 11.66 -7.12 -2.21
C ASP A 3 10.36 -7.34 -3.00
N PRO A 4 9.22 -7.53 -2.33
CA PRO A 4 7.95 -7.69 -3.03
C PRO A 4 7.67 -6.43 -3.84
N GLU A 5 7.31 -6.62 -5.11
CA GLU A 5 6.92 -5.52 -5.98
C GLU A 5 5.69 -4.83 -5.38
N ILE A 6 5.78 -3.51 -5.20
CA ILE A 6 4.68 -2.71 -4.64
C ILE A 6 3.56 -2.62 -5.70
N PRO A 7 2.33 -3.08 -5.39
CA PRO A 7 1.20 -3.00 -6.31
C PRO A 7 0.90 -1.55 -6.73
N ASP A 8 0.43 -1.35 -7.95
CA ASP A 8 0.09 -0.01 -8.44
C ASP A 8 -1.07 0.61 -7.67
N GLU A 9 -1.99 -0.21 -7.17
CA GLU A 9 -3.09 0.21 -6.29
C GLU A 9 -2.57 0.85 -5.00
N ALA A 10 -1.46 0.36 -4.43
CA ALA A 10 -0.84 0.95 -3.24
C ALA A 10 -0.28 2.35 -3.53
N LYS A 11 0.36 2.54 -4.69
CA LYS A 11 0.90 3.84 -5.13
C LYS A 11 -0.21 4.84 -5.40
N GLN A 12 -1.31 4.39 -6.00
CA GLN A 12 -2.50 5.21 -6.24
C GLN A 12 -3.17 5.63 -4.94
N ALA A 13 -3.34 4.69 -4.00
CA ALA A 13 -3.90 4.98 -2.68
C ALA A 13 -3.02 5.96 -1.89
N GLN A 14 -1.69 5.78 -1.92
CA GLN A 14 -0.73 6.75 -1.36
C GLN A 14 -0.98 8.16 -1.92
N SER A 15 -1.05 8.29 -3.24
CA SER A 15 -1.26 9.59 -3.89
C SER A 15 -2.57 10.24 -3.47
N VAL A 16 -3.66 9.47 -3.34
CA VAL A 16 -4.95 9.98 -2.87
C VAL A 16 -4.88 10.45 -1.42
N VAL A 17 -4.28 9.65 -0.54
CA VAL A 17 -4.15 9.95 0.89
C VAL A 17 -3.27 11.18 1.10
N GLU A 18 -2.11 11.27 0.45
CA GLU A 18 -1.21 12.43 0.49
C GLU A 18 -1.88 13.72 0.02
N ASN A 19 -2.65 13.65 -1.07
CA ASN A 19 -3.38 14.83 -1.56
C ASN A 19 -4.50 15.29 -0.63
N LEU A 20 -5.11 14.39 0.16
CA LEU A 20 -6.22 14.72 1.05
C LEU A 20 -5.78 15.15 2.45
N LEU A 21 -4.76 14.49 3.00
CA LEU A 21 -4.31 14.68 4.39
C LEU A 21 -3.03 15.52 4.50
N GLY A 22 -2.25 15.63 3.42
CA GLY A 22 -1.03 16.45 3.36
C GLY A 22 -0.07 16.18 4.51
N ASP A 23 0.43 17.25 5.11
CA ASP A 23 1.44 17.22 6.18
C ASP A 23 0.96 16.58 7.50
N SER A 24 -0.32 16.21 7.61
CA SER A 24 -0.84 15.49 8.79
C SER A 24 -0.49 14.00 8.82
N ILE A 25 -0.06 13.45 7.68
CA ILE A 25 0.33 12.04 7.56
C ILE A 25 1.68 11.83 8.24
N VAL A 26 1.74 10.87 9.16
CA VAL A 26 3.00 10.45 9.81
C VAL A 26 3.66 9.30 9.04
N GLY A 27 2.87 8.43 8.42
CA GLY A 27 3.38 7.34 7.58
C GLY A 27 2.25 6.60 6.87
N ILE A 28 2.61 5.80 5.86
CA ILE A 28 1.70 4.89 5.17
C ILE A 28 2.39 3.53 5.11
N TYR A 29 1.72 2.49 5.62
CA TYR A 29 2.26 1.15 5.74
C TYR A 29 1.47 0.17 4.87
N LEU A 30 2.14 -0.44 3.90
CA LEU A 30 1.60 -1.57 3.15
C LEU A 30 1.69 -2.83 4.02
N PHE A 31 0.59 -3.59 4.10
CA PHE A 31 0.57 -4.85 4.86
C PHE A 31 -0.26 -5.92 4.15
N GLY A 32 -0.47 -7.05 4.83
CA GLY A 32 -1.29 -8.14 4.30
C GLY A 32 -0.58 -8.93 3.20
N SER A 33 -1.38 -9.42 2.24
CA SER A 33 -0.94 -10.43 1.27
C SER A 33 0.13 -9.91 0.29
N ALA A 34 0.16 -8.60 0.03
CA ALA A 34 1.15 -7.93 -0.81
C ALA A 34 2.58 -7.99 -0.24
N VAL A 35 2.73 -8.00 1.09
CA VAL A 35 4.04 -8.07 1.76
C VAL A 35 4.38 -9.49 2.19
N ALA A 36 3.38 -10.28 2.59
CA ALA A 36 3.57 -11.66 3.02
C ALA A 36 3.84 -12.65 1.87
N GLY A 37 3.85 -12.21 0.61
CA GLY A 37 4.13 -13.04 -0.57
C GLY A 37 2.97 -13.90 -1.04
N GLY A 38 1.73 -13.48 -0.75
CA GLY A 38 0.50 -14.24 -1.03
C GLY A 38 -0.54 -13.50 -1.86
N LEU A 39 -0.15 -12.42 -2.56
CA LEU A 39 -1.04 -11.61 -3.38
C LEU A 39 -1.59 -12.43 -4.55
N LYS A 40 -2.92 -12.51 -4.67
CA LYS A 40 -3.64 -13.24 -5.73
C LYS A 40 -4.44 -12.26 -6.60
N PRO A 41 -4.91 -12.68 -7.79
CA PRO A 41 -5.69 -11.80 -8.68
C PRO A 41 -6.94 -11.16 -8.06
N ASN A 42 -7.53 -11.81 -7.04
CA ASN A 42 -8.72 -11.31 -6.33
C ASN A 42 -8.40 -10.93 -4.87
N SER A 43 -7.13 -10.72 -4.55
CA SER A 43 -6.74 -10.19 -3.24
C SER A 43 -6.93 -8.68 -3.22
N ASP A 44 -7.28 -8.16 -2.05
CA ASP A 44 -7.23 -6.72 -1.78
C ASP A 44 -5.78 -6.26 -1.52
N VAL A 45 -5.59 -4.94 -1.53
CA VAL A 45 -4.34 -4.26 -1.16
C VAL A 45 -4.58 -3.48 0.13
N ASP A 46 -3.92 -3.88 1.20
CA ASP A 46 -4.14 -3.35 2.54
C ASP A 46 -3.12 -2.26 2.88
N ILE A 47 -3.60 -1.04 3.21
CA ILE A 47 -2.77 0.07 3.70
C ILE A 47 -3.27 0.59 5.05
N LEU A 48 -2.32 0.99 5.91
CA LEU A 48 -2.57 1.70 7.15
C LEU A 48 -1.96 3.10 7.04
N VAL A 49 -2.76 4.12 7.33
CA VAL A 49 -2.38 5.55 7.32
C VAL A 49 -2.39 6.07 8.74
#